data_AF-A0A938KGQ2-F1
#
_entry.id   AF-A0A938KGQ2-F1
#
_cell.length_a   1.000
_cell.length_b   1.000
_cell.length_c   1.000
_cell.angle_alpha   90.00
_cell.angle_beta   90.00
_cell.angle_gamma   90.00
#
_symmetry.space_group_name_H-M   'P 1'
#
loop_
_entity.id
_entity.type
_entity.pdbx_description
1 polymer ?
#
loop_
_entity_poly.entity_id
_entity_poly.type
_entity_poly.pdbx_seq_one_letter_code
_entity_poly.pdbx_strand_id
1 'polypeptide(L)'
;MQHGFMYLVAVMDWWSRYVLSWGLSNTMESEFWIRAWEQALAEAGQAPLISNTDQGSQFTSPGFIDAVQSAGVEVSMDGRGRWIDNRFIERLWRSVKYEDVYLNDYGDGLSADRGLRVYFQRYNTSRPHQALDNATPVDWYRSAGEYGGKHATWEAMRSRQRTEARSPERVRPKVEWIEENDF
;
A
#
# COMPACT_ATOMS: atom_id res chain seq x y z
N MET A 1 11.42 11.73 -19.10
CA MET A 1 10.72 13.05 -19.06
C MET A 1 11.68 14.20 -19.32
N GLN A 2 11.48 14.98 -20.38
CA GLN A 2 12.42 16.04 -20.74
C GLN A 2 12.35 17.27 -19.81
N HIS A 3 11.21 17.57 -19.17
CA HIS A 3 11.09 18.66 -18.18
C HIS A 3 9.91 18.41 -17.20
N GLY A 4 10.18 17.95 -15.97
CA GLY A 4 9.18 17.81 -14.89
C GLY A 4 9.33 16.54 -14.05
N PHE A 5 8.84 16.56 -12.80
CA PHE A 5 8.75 15.41 -11.90
C PHE A 5 7.30 14.95 -11.78
N MET A 6 7.09 13.65 -11.61
CA MET A 6 5.79 13.09 -11.27
C MET A 6 5.86 12.36 -9.93
N TYR A 7 4.79 12.49 -9.16
CA TYR A 7 4.56 11.84 -7.89
C TYR A 7 3.68 10.62 -8.08
N LEU A 8 4.15 9.46 -7.62
CA LEU A 8 3.40 8.22 -7.64
C LEU A 8 3.02 7.83 -6.21
N VAL A 9 1.75 7.50 -6.01
CA VAL A 9 1.19 6.95 -4.76
C VAL A 9 0.65 5.56 -5.01
N ALA A 10 0.75 4.67 -4.03
CA ALA A 10 0.04 3.39 -4.03
C ALA A 10 -0.50 3.09 -2.63
N VAL A 11 -1.70 2.52 -2.55
CA VAL A 11 -2.30 1.95 -1.35
C VAL A 11 -2.28 0.44 -1.48
N MET A 12 -1.62 -0.25 -0.55
CA MET A 12 -1.41 -1.70 -0.63
C MET A 12 -1.96 -2.43 0.60
N ASP A 13 -2.69 -3.54 0.42
CA ASP A 13 -2.94 -4.49 1.51
C ASP A 13 -1.64 -5.23 1.86
N TRP A 14 -1.18 -5.02 3.09
CA TRP A 14 0.12 -5.48 3.52
C TRP A 14 0.33 -7.00 3.47
N TRP A 15 -0.71 -7.86 3.53
CA TRP A 15 -0.47 -9.31 3.52
C TRP A 15 -0.73 -10.05 2.23
N SER A 16 -1.56 -9.52 1.35
CA SER A 16 -1.66 -10.00 -0.03
C SER A 16 -0.66 -9.31 -0.97
N ARG A 17 -0.07 -8.18 -0.55
CA ARG A 17 0.61 -7.24 -1.45
C ARG A 17 -0.27 -6.66 -2.55
N TYR A 18 -1.59 -6.85 -2.48
CA TYR A 18 -2.50 -6.34 -3.48
C TYR A 18 -2.50 -4.82 -3.43
N VAL A 19 -2.15 -4.19 -4.55
CA VAL A 19 -2.24 -2.73 -4.71
C VAL A 19 -3.70 -2.41 -4.97
N LEU A 20 -4.40 -1.93 -3.95
CA LEU A 20 -5.82 -1.60 -3.98
C LEU A 20 -6.09 -0.37 -4.85
N SER A 21 -5.21 0.61 -4.76
CA SER A 21 -5.25 1.79 -5.62
C SER A 21 -3.85 2.36 -5.79
N TRP A 22 -3.69 3.18 -6.81
CA TRP A 22 -2.50 3.98 -7.05
C TRP A 22 -2.90 5.22 -7.85
N GLY A 23 -2.03 6.22 -7.89
CA GLY A 23 -2.26 7.43 -8.66
C GLY A 23 -0.94 8.05 -9.11
N LEU A 24 -1.00 8.85 -10.18
CA LEU A 24 0.11 9.65 -10.67
C LEU A 24 -0.29 11.13 -10.71
N SER A 25 0.54 12.02 -10.18
CA SER A 25 0.29 13.47 -10.15
C SER A 25 1.56 14.24 -10.51
N ASN A 26 1.42 15.43 -11.08
CA ASN A 26 2.52 16.38 -11.27
C ASN A 26 2.63 17.40 -10.11
N THR A 27 1.76 17.30 -9.11
CA THR A 27 1.77 18.12 -7.89
C THR A 27 1.71 17.23 -6.65
N MET A 28 2.22 17.76 -5.54
CA MET A 28 2.30 17.05 -4.25
C MET A 28 1.10 17.37 -3.34
N GLU A 29 -0.04 17.74 -3.90
CA GLU A 29 -1.22 18.18 -3.13
C GLU A 29 -1.87 17.03 -2.35
N SER A 30 -2.31 17.29 -1.12
CA SER A 30 -2.96 16.28 -0.25
C SER A 30 -4.21 15.64 -0.87
N GLU A 31 -4.94 16.35 -1.73
CA GLU A 31 -6.14 15.83 -2.39
C GLU A 31 -5.85 14.58 -3.22
N PHE A 32 -4.67 14.52 -3.84
CA PHE A 32 -4.25 13.38 -4.65
C PHE A 32 -4.13 12.10 -3.81
N TRP A 33 -3.57 12.22 -2.60
CA TRP A 33 -3.42 11.12 -1.66
C TRP A 33 -4.77 10.65 -1.10
N ILE A 34 -5.65 11.61 -0.78
CA ILE A 34 -7.02 11.31 -0.30
C ILE A 34 -7.79 10.54 -1.37
N ARG A 35 -7.71 10.94 -2.65
CA ARG A 35 -8.38 10.23 -3.74
C ARG A 35 -7.88 8.80 -3.92
N ALA A 36 -6.57 8.57 -3.77
CA ALA A 36 -6.02 7.22 -3.81
C ALA A 36 -6.55 6.38 -2.63
N TRP A 37 -6.57 6.94 -1.42
CA TRP A 37 -7.14 6.30 -0.24
C TRP A 37 -8.62 5.93 -0.40
N GLU A 38 -9.46 6.87 -0.85
CA GLU A 38 -10.89 6.63 -1.07
C GLU A 38 -11.14 5.53 -2.12
N GLN A 39 -10.35 5.52 -3.20
CA GLN A 39 -10.42 4.45 -4.20
C GLN A 39 -10.01 3.10 -3.62
N ALA A 40 -9.02 3.06 -2.73
CA ALA A 40 -8.60 1.83 -2.07
C ALA A 40 -9.71 1.28 -1.17
N LEU A 41 -10.38 2.15 -0.40
CA LEU A 41 -11.51 1.75 0.44
C LEU A 41 -12.67 1.21 -0.41
N ALA A 42 -12.94 1.83 -1.56
CA ALA A 42 -13.97 1.37 -2.49
C ALA A 42 -13.62 -0.02 -3.08
N GLU A 43 -12.37 -0.24 -3.48
CA GLU A 43 -11.89 -1.54 -3.99
C GLU A 43 -11.90 -2.62 -2.90
N ALA A 44 -11.50 -2.27 -1.67
CA ALA A 44 -11.47 -3.19 -0.55
C ALA A 44 -12.87 -3.62 -0.09
N GLY A 45 -13.87 -2.75 -0.30
CA GLY A 45 -15.25 -2.95 0.18
C GLY A 45 -15.41 -2.94 1.71
N GLN A 46 -14.33 -2.72 2.44
CA GLN A 46 -14.28 -2.65 3.89
C GLN A 46 -13.10 -1.78 4.34
N ALA A 47 -13.28 -1.00 5.41
CA ALA A 47 -12.19 -0.24 5.98
C ALA A 47 -11.16 -1.17 6.66
N PRO A 48 -9.84 -0.90 6.52
CA PRO A 48 -8.82 -1.60 7.27
C PRO A 48 -8.87 -1.21 8.75
N LEU A 49 -8.18 -1.97 9.60
CA LEU A 49 -8.07 -1.60 11.02
C LEU A 49 -7.07 -0.45 11.22
N ILE A 50 -5.93 -0.55 10.53
CA ILE A 50 -4.82 0.41 10.65
C ILE A 50 -4.45 0.87 9.25
N SER A 51 -4.39 2.19 9.08
CA SER A 51 -3.65 2.82 8.00
C SER A 51 -2.30 3.23 8.56
N ASN A 52 -1.23 2.83 7.90
CA ASN A 52 0.10 3.21 8.31
C ASN A 52 0.74 4.01 7.20
N THR A 53 1.45 5.03 7.62
CA THR A 53 1.96 6.05 6.72
C THR A 53 3.30 6.48 7.25
N ASP A 54 4.22 6.79 6.33
CA ASP A 54 5.47 7.41 6.71
C ASP A 54 5.23 8.78 7.34
N GLN A 55 6.23 9.31 8.04
CA GLN A 55 6.17 10.65 8.63
C GLN A 55 6.30 11.79 7.60
N GLY A 56 5.95 11.52 6.34
CA GLY A 56 5.87 12.53 5.29
C GLY A 56 4.82 13.58 5.63
N SER A 57 5.13 14.85 5.36
CA SER A 57 4.28 16.00 5.68
C SER A 57 2.83 15.90 5.14
N GLN A 58 2.67 15.18 4.03
CA GLN A 58 1.42 14.94 3.31
C GLN A 58 0.50 13.99 4.11
N PHE A 59 1.08 12.96 4.75
CA PHE A 59 0.36 12.01 5.62
C PHE A 59 0.05 12.58 7.00
N THR A 60 0.72 13.67 7.37
CA THR A 60 0.41 14.46 8.56
C THR A 60 -0.57 15.61 8.28
N SER A 61 -1.04 15.76 7.03
CA SER A 61 -1.99 16.82 6.69
C SER A 61 -3.36 16.56 7.35
N PRO A 62 -4.02 17.60 7.90
CA PRO A 62 -5.32 17.43 8.58
C PRO A 62 -6.36 16.74 7.69
N GLY A 63 -6.44 17.13 6.42
CA GLY A 63 -7.40 16.54 5.48
C GLY A 63 -7.20 15.04 5.24
N PHE A 64 -5.95 14.57 5.22
CA PHE A 64 -5.68 13.13 5.08
C PHE A 64 -6.02 12.37 6.36
N ILE A 65 -5.64 12.90 7.53
CA ILE A 65 -5.97 12.29 8.82
C ILE A 65 -7.50 12.19 8.99
N ASP A 66 -8.23 13.25 8.64
CA ASP A 66 -9.70 13.28 8.70
C ASP A 66 -10.31 12.24 7.75
N ALA A 67 -9.79 12.10 6.52
CA ALA A 67 -10.27 11.11 5.56
C ALA A 67 -10.06 9.66 6.05
N VAL A 68 -8.94 9.38 6.73
CA VAL A 68 -8.67 8.05 7.30
C VAL A 68 -9.53 7.79 8.54
N GLN A 69 -9.56 8.74 9.47
CA GLN A 69 -10.30 8.59 10.74
C GLN A 69 -11.81 8.56 10.55
N SER A 70 -12.36 9.29 9.56
CA SER A 70 -13.78 9.25 9.24
C SER A 70 -14.26 7.89 8.72
N ALA A 71 -13.35 7.08 8.16
CA ALA A 71 -13.60 5.69 7.79
C ALA A 71 -13.48 4.72 8.98
N GLY A 72 -13.25 5.22 10.21
CA GLY A 72 -13.07 4.41 11.42
C GLY A 72 -11.72 3.70 11.48
N VAL A 73 -10.75 4.16 10.70
CA VAL A 73 -9.41 3.55 10.60
C VAL A 73 -8.46 4.23 11.57
N GLU A 74 -7.67 3.44 12.30
CA GLU A 74 -6.61 3.97 13.14
C GLU A 74 -5.43 4.40 12.28
N VAL A 75 -5.09 5.69 12.31
CA VAL A 75 -3.84 6.19 11.76
C VAL A 75 -2.73 5.81 12.72
N SER A 76 -1.73 5.10 12.22
CA SER A 76 -0.56 4.79 13.00
C SER A 76 0.67 5.35 12.31
N MET A 77 1.35 6.29 12.98
CA MET A 77 2.56 6.94 12.50
C MET A 77 3.78 6.37 13.23
N ASP A 78 4.89 6.26 12.51
CA ASP A 78 6.05 5.43 12.88
C ASP A 78 6.56 5.62 14.33
N GLY A 79 6.78 4.47 14.97
CA GLY A 79 7.43 4.31 16.27
C GLY A 79 8.29 3.03 16.24
N ARG A 80 9.41 3.02 16.97
CA ARG A 80 10.47 1.98 16.92
C ARG A 80 9.90 0.54 16.84
N GLY A 81 9.97 -0.06 15.64
CA GLY A 81 9.53 -1.43 15.39
C GLY A 81 8.86 -1.68 14.03
N ARG A 82 8.52 -0.64 13.27
CA ARG A 82 7.72 -0.72 12.03
C ARG A 82 8.50 -0.68 10.72
N TRP A 83 9.84 -0.68 10.77
CA TRP A 83 10.72 -0.79 9.60
C TRP A 83 10.45 -1.99 8.68
N ILE A 84 9.85 -3.07 9.21
CA ILE A 84 9.47 -4.26 8.41
C ILE A 84 8.37 -3.94 7.42
N ASP A 85 7.53 -2.95 7.73
CA ASP A 85 6.32 -2.66 7.00
C ASP A 85 6.59 -1.78 5.76
N ASN A 86 7.50 -0.80 5.86
CA ASN A 86 7.99 -0.01 4.72
C ASN A 86 8.65 -0.89 3.65
N ARG A 87 9.22 -2.03 4.06
CA ARG A 87 9.94 -2.93 3.15
C ARG A 87 9.10 -3.41 1.97
N PHE A 88 7.78 -3.57 2.12
CA PHE A 88 6.94 -4.08 1.03
C PHE A 88 6.64 -3.03 -0.01
N ILE A 89 6.39 -1.81 0.43
CA ILE A 89 6.09 -0.69 -0.44
C ILE A 89 7.39 -0.19 -1.11
N GLU A 90 8.52 -0.16 -0.40
CA GLU A 90 9.87 0.05 -0.98
C GLU A 90 10.20 -0.98 -2.09
N ARG A 91 9.82 -2.25 -1.87
CA ARG A 91 10.00 -3.30 -2.88
C ARG A 91 9.08 -3.13 -4.08
N LEU A 92 7.85 -2.66 -3.87
CA LEU A 92 6.97 -2.28 -4.97
C LEU A 92 7.65 -1.19 -5.80
N TRP A 93 8.14 -0.12 -5.16
CA TRP A 93 8.79 0.98 -5.84
C TRP A 93 10.02 0.56 -6.62
N ARG A 94 10.86 -0.29 -6.03
CA ARG A 94 11.99 -0.87 -6.76
C ARG A 94 11.51 -1.65 -7.99
N SER A 95 10.43 -2.44 -7.87
CA SER A 95 9.90 -3.21 -9.00
C SER A 95 9.39 -2.24 -10.09
N VAL A 96 8.54 -1.28 -9.75
CA VAL A 96 7.99 -0.28 -10.69
C VAL A 96 9.10 0.48 -11.42
N LYS A 97 10.11 0.94 -10.69
CA LYS A 97 11.28 1.66 -11.23
C LYS A 97 11.97 0.85 -12.31
N TYR A 98 12.40 -0.36 -11.97
CA TYR A 98 13.29 -1.15 -12.81
C TYR A 98 12.57 -1.98 -13.88
N GLU A 99 11.32 -2.37 -13.62
CA GLU A 99 10.54 -3.22 -14.51
C GLU A 99 9.64 -2.41 -15.46
N ASP A 100 9.41 -1.12 -15.21
CA ASP A 100 8.55 -0.27 -16.05
C ASP A 100 9.17 1.10 -16.35
N VAL A 101 9.34 1.96 -15.34
CA VAL A 101 9.66 3.37 -15.56
C VAL A 101 11.00 3.56 -16.30
N TYR A 102 12.05 2.89 -15.84
CA TYR A 102 13.39 3.01 -16.45
C TYR A 102 13.49 2.32 -17.81
N LEU A 103 12.64 1.33 -18.10
CA LEU A 103 12.66 0.61 -19.38
C LEU A 103 11.91 1.38 -20.47
N ASN A 104 10.84 2.07 -20.11
CA ASN A 104 9.98 2.73 -21.09
C ASN A 104 10.35 4.20 -21.35
N ASP A 105 11.09 4.85 -20.44
CA ASP A 105 11.49 6.27 -20.51
C ASP A 105 10.37 7.19 -21.04
N TYR A 106 9.28 7.23 -20.28
CA TYR A 106 8.07 7.95 -20.69
C TYR A 106 8.37 9.43 -21.02
N GLY A 107 7.89 9.85 -22.19
CA GLY A 107 8.06 11.21 -22.70
C GLY A 107 7.23 12.24 -21.95
N ASP A 108 6.06 11.84 -21.46
CA ASP A 108 5.10 12.70 -20.76
C ASP A 108 4.28 11.92 -19.71
N GLY A 109 3.61 12.65 -18.82
CA GLY A 109 2.81 12.06 -17.73
C GLY A 109 1.61 11.23 -18.19
N LEU A 110 1.02 11.49 -19.35
CA LEU A 110 -0.09 10.68 -19.88
C LEU A 110 0.41 9.33 -20.38
N SER A 111 1.58 9.30 -21.02
CA SER A 111 2.24 8.06 -21.42
C SER A 111 2.63 7.23 -20.19
N ALA A 112 3.12 7.89 -19.14
CA ALA A 112 3.44 7.25 -17.86
C ALA A 112 2.20 6.67 -17.17
N ASP A 113 1.07 7.40 -17.09
CA ASP A 113 -0.17 6.87 -16.49
C ASP A 113 -0.65 5.61 -17.21
N ARG A 114 -0.65 5.62 -18.55
CA ARG A 114 -1.08 4.45 -19.35
C ARG A 114 -0.18 3.24 -19.11
N GLY A 115 1.12 3.46 -19.09
CA GLY A 115 2.11 2.41 -18.82
C GLY A 115 1.97 1.83 -17.42
N LEU A 116 1.93 2.69 -16.40
CA LEU A 116 1.74 2.30 -15.01
C LEU A 116 0.42 1.56 -14.79
N ARG A 117 -0.66 1.93 -15.49
CA ARG A 117 -1.94 1.19 -15.44
C ARG A 117 -1.79 -0.25 -15.88
N VAL A 118 -1.09 -0.48 -16.99
CA VAL A 118 -0.78 -1.85 -17.46
C VAL A 118 0.13 -2.56 -16.46
N TYR A 119 1.14 -1.87 -15.94
CA TYR A 119 2.07 -2.42 -14.96
C TYR A 119 1.35 -2.88 -13.69
N PHE A 120 0.59 -2.02 -13.03
CA PHE A 120 -0.10 -2.34 -11.78
C PHE A 120 -1.17 -3.43 -11.96
N GLN A 121 -1.86 -3.44 -13.10
CA GLN A 121 -2.76 -4.54 -13.45
C GLN A 121 -1.99 -5.87 -13.50
N ARG A 122 -0.85 -5.92 -14.20
CA ARG A 122 -0.02 -7.13 -14.28
C ARG A 122 0.60 -7.51 -12.95
N TYR A 123 1.06 -6.53 -12.16
CA TYR A 123 1.56 -6.76 -10.80
C TYR A 123 0.51 -7.50 -9.96
N ASN A 124 -0.72 -7.01 -9.98
CA ASN A 124 -1.80 -7.59 -9.17
C ASN A 124 -2.29 -8.94 -9.67
N THR A 125 -2.32 -9.16 -10.99
CA THR A 125 -3.03 -10.30 -11.61
C THR A 125 -2.14 -11.34 -12.27
N SER A 126 -0.84 -11.07 -12.44
CA SER A 126 0.06 -11.92 -13.23
C SER A 126 1.40 -12.19 -12.57
N ARG A 127 1.80 -11.40 -11.57
CA ARG A 127 3.08 -11.59 -10.87
C ARG A 127 2.87 -12.54 -9.68
N PRO A 128 3.39 -13.78 -9.70
CA PRO A 128 3.36 -14.64 -8.53
C PRO A 128 4.40 -14.15 -7.51
N HIS A 129 4.05 -14.20 -6.22
CA HIS A 129 4.98 -13.86 -5.15
C HIS A 129 5.34 -15.12 -4.35
N GLN A 130 6.62 -15.45 -4.26
CA GLN A 130 7.09 -16.61 -3.49
C GLN A 130 6.67 -16.54 -2.01
N ALA A 131 6.57 -15.32 -1.46
CA ALA A 131 6.11 -15.11 -0.08
C ALA A 131 4.60 -15.36 0.12
N LEU A 132 3.86 -15.58 -0.96
CA LEU A 132 2.42 -15.84 -1.02
C LEU A 132 2.16 -17.22 -1.63
N ASP A 133 3.06 -18.18 -1.41
CA ASP A 133 2.98 -19.54 -1.99
C ASP A 133 2.80 -19.54 -3.52
N ASN A 134 3.43 -18.55 -4.19
CA ASN A 134 3.34 -18.28 -5.63
C ASN A 134 1.95 -17.86 -6.14
N ALA A 135 1.04 -17.44 -5.26
CA ALA A 135 -0.17 -16.75 -5.65
C ALA A 135 0.15 -15.36 -6.23
N THR A 136 -0.76 -14.87 -7.08
CA THR A 136 -0.77 -13.44 -7.43
C THR A 136 -1.38 -12.63 -6.27
N PRO A 137 -1.06 -11.33 -6.15
CA PRO A 137 -1.62 -10.50 -5.10
C PRO A 137 -3.16 -10.52 -5.05
N VAL A 138 -3.84 -10.48 -6.19
CA VAL A 138 -5.30 -10.50 -6.24
C VAL A 138 -5.88 -11.85 -5.81
N ASP A 139 -5.25 -12.96 -6.22
CA ASP A 139 -5.71 -14.31 -5.86
C ASP A 139 -5.57 -14.53 -4.36
N TRP A 140 -4.44 -14.10 -3.79
CA TRP A 140 -4.24 -14.15 -2.36
C TRP A 140 -5.23 -13.24 -1.61
N TYR A 141 -5.49 -12.03 -2.11
CA TYR A 141 -6.43 -11.10 -1.47
C TYR A 141 -7.85 -11.66 -1.42
N ARG A 142 -8.32 -12.27 -2.52
CA ARG A 142 -9.70 -12.77 -2.66
C ARG A 142 -9.91 -14.18 -2.12
N SER A 143 -8.90 -15.04 -2.24
CA SER A 143 -9.00 -16.48 -1.98
C SER A 143 -7.86 -17.00 -1.11
N ALA A 144 -7.43 -16.23 -0.11
CA ALA A 144 -6.27 -16.56 0.72
C ALA A 144 -6.27 -18.00 1.30
N GLY A 145 -7.45 -18.53 1.65
CA GLY A 145 -7.57 -19.89 2.19
C GLY A 145 -7.09 -20.98 1.23
N GLU A 146 -7.17 -20.76 -0.08
CA GLU A 146 -6.68 -21.67 -1.11
C GLU A 146 -5.15 -21.70 -1.18
N TYR A 147 -4.50 -20.64 -0.71
CA TYR A 147 -3.06 -20.47 -0.69
C TYR A 147 -2.47 -20.59 0.72
N GLY A 148 -3.16 -21.29 1.63
CA GLY A 148 -2.65 -21.51 3.00
C GLY A 148 -2.70 -20.27 3.91
N GLY A 149 -3.32 -19.19 3.44
CA GLY A 149 -3.56 -17.98 4.22
C GLY A 149 -4.52 -18.25 5.37
N LYS A 150 -4.03 -18.13 6.60
CA LYS A 150 -4.87 -18.16 7.80
C LYS A 150 -5.43 -16.78 8.09
N HIS A 151 -6.74 -16.69 8.34
CA HIS A 151 -7.35 -15.46 8.85
C HIS A 151 -6.70 -15.08 10.18
N ALA A 152 -6.37 -13.81 10.36
CA ALA A 152 -5.91 -13.33 11.64
C ALA A 152 -7.06 -13.34 12.65
N THR A 153 -6.81 -13.87 13.85
CA THR A 153 -7.78 -13.93 14.95
C THR A 153 -7.66 -12.68 15.82
N TRP A 154 -8.38 -11.64 15.42
CA TRP A 154 -8.24 -10.27 15.95
C TRP A 154 -8.61 -10.11 17.44
N GLU A 155 -9.51 -10.92 17.97
CA GLU A 155 -9.89 -10.92 19.40
C GLU A 155 -8.72 -11.31 20.32
N ALA A 156 -7.83 -12.17 19.83
CA ALA A 156 -6.61 -12.57 20.55
C ALA A 156 -5.52 -11.49 20.52
N MET A 157 -5.59 -10.52 19.60
CA MET A 157 -4.59 -9.45 19.44
C MET A 157 -4.97 -8.19 20.24
N ARG A 158 -6.27 -7.84 20.31
CA ARG A 158 -6.78 -6.75 21.17
C ARG A 158 -6.54 -7.01 22.66
N SER A 159 -6.66 -8.25 23.10
CA SER A 159 -6.43 -8.66 24.50
C SER A 159 -4.96 -8.61 24.91
N ARG A 160 -4.03 -8.82 23.96
CA ARG A 160 -2.57 -8.78 24.19
C ARG A 160 -2.00 -7.35 24.27
N GLN A 161 -2.58 -6.36 23.60
CA GLN A 161 -2.12 -4.96 23.75
C GLN A 161 -2.41 -4.35 25.12
N ARG A 162 -3.34 -4.91 25.92
CA ARG A 162 -3.54 -4.54 27.33
C ARG A 162 -2.56 -5.22 28.29
N THR A 163 -1.84 -6.25 27.86
CA THR A 163 -1.10 -7.13 28.76
C THR A 163 0.24 -7.50 28.13
N GLU A 164 1.26 -6.72 28.49
CA GLU A 164 2.68 -7.09 28.48
C GLU A 164 3.49 -7.09 27.17
N ALA A 165 4.63 -6.40 27.30
CA ALA A 165 5.80 -6.46 26.46
C ALA A 165 6.52 -7.83 26.57
N ARG A 166 6.53 -8.65 25.50
CA ARG A 166 7.68 -9.49 25.08
C ARG A 166 7.37 -10.37 23.85
N SER A 167 8.31 -10.35 22.91
CA SER A 167 8.64 -11.32 21.84
C SER A 167 7.63 -11.61 20.71
N PRO A 168 7.99 -11.41 19.42
CA PRO A 168 7.06 -11.57 18.31
C PRO A 168 7.13 -12.98 17.66
N GLU A 169 6.09 -13.79 17.88
CA GLU A 169 5.64 -14.77 16.88
C GLU A 169 4.74 -14.06 15.85
N ARG A 170 4.96 -14.35 14.57
CA ARG A 170 4.38 -13.65 13.42
C ARG A 170 2.85 -13.82 13.37
N VAL A 171 2.12 -12.77 13.76
CA VAL A 171 0.67 -12.63 13.57
C VAL A 171 0.38 -11.27 12.91
N ARG A 172 -0.52 -11.27 11.92
CA ARG A 172 -0.83 -10.19 10.95
C ARG A 172 -1.43 -8.94 11.62
N PRO A 173 -0.85 -7.73 11.49
CA PRO A 173 -1.62 -6.50 11.53
C PRO A 173 -2.18 -6.22 10.12
N LYS A 174 -3.47 -5.87 10.00
CA LYS A 174 -4.01 -5.27 8.77
C LYS A 174 -3.48 -3.86 8.74
N VAL A 175 -2.46 -3.65 7.92
CA VAL A 175 -1.84 -2.36 7.73
C VAL A 175 -1.97 -2.03 6.25
N GLU A 176 -2.66 -0.96 5.90
CA GLU A 176 -2.63 -0.45 4.54
C GLU A 176 -1.67 0.73 4.51
N TRP A 177 -0.75 0.72 3.53
CA TRP A 177 0.35 1.66 3.45
C TRP A 177 0.29 2.52 2.22
N ILE A 178 0.68 3.77 2.42
CA ILE A 178 0.79 4.81 1.40
C ILE A 178 2.20 5.41 1.51
N GLU A 179 3.01 5.32 0.46
CA GLU A 179 4.38 5.86 0.41
C GLU A 179 4.58 6.69 -0.87
N GLU A 180 5.50 7.66 -0.78
CA GLU A 180 5.96 8.58 -1.81
C GLU A 180 7.07 7.98 -2.66
N ASN A 181 6.97 8.15 -3.98
CA ASN A 181 8.14 8.04 -4.82
C ASN A 181 8.16 9.08 -5.94
N ASP A 182 9.26 9.82 -5.97
CA ASP A 182 9.60 10.77 -7.01
C ASP A 182 10.19 10.04 -8.22
N PHE A 183 9.72 10.42 -9.41
CA PHE A 183 10.19 9.96 -10.70
C PHE A 183 10.40 11.12 -11.66
#